data_AF-A0A0M8T3B0-F1
#
_entry.id   AF-A0A0M8T3B0-F1
#
_cell.length_a   1.000
_cell.length_b   1.000
_cell.length_c   1.000
_cell.angle_alpha   90.00
_cell.angle_beta   90.00
_cell.angle_gamma   90.00
#
_symmetry.space_group_name_H-M   'P 1'
#
loop_
_entity.id
_entity.type
_entity.pdbx_description
1 polymer ?
#
loop_
_entity_poly.entity_id
_entity_poly.type
_entity_poly.pdbx_seq_one_letter_code
_entity_poly.pdbx_strand_id
1 'polypeptide(L)'
;MGMETQTTNERVTGRTWTVRLDPAGRGRADVRLSCSRPGCAAQTLPSAVVGRTAAVEHLKAHLRTGPAPRPEAYCACRAAECHTHIRPTGPRERPAAPWRCGGAVVLAVVADREGRWWQVMECCSRCAAAHPTAKVVATAPPPARTAPGRQAPDGSAEDRQAAAGPGPRGGRPAPAADPFQVTEGAAPGAPAFAPHFSHSAPGPAAAAYDVPSQRPARAARPPRPARRRPPRGRIAQRFVPHDLRPVSLRDELTELGELFRAYQQRDEPDLALLAELHDRKAEAFHAWYEVTLDTGLRLDAQRAEQAADAARLQHLHRSGQAPDGDGPAVARLLTAQAQWDHARAVLAYVAAHVPLPGPEARLLTLMLTLRTAQSGVGNLVGQDIRGLPLPEPEHLVGQLVACGWLELSGTVDELMDSRPESPTRISVPSLIPTDDDPGPFTFGRKMRPRLSGWAQRVVGEKKLRKTKSGADARLLALALATQVSVDAQLGPEGEGIDLDPLATWCAVTPDELPALVDRMTATGWLEEAEISDGLLTGSLSERVLPFSCPLM
;
A
#
# COMPACT_ATOMS: atom_id res chain seq x y z
N MET A 1 39.09 32.34 -21.68
CA MET A 1 37.67 32.75 -21.70
C MET A 1 36.93 31.79 -22.61
N GLY A 2 36.09 30.94 -22.02
CA GLY A 2 35.23 29.98 -22.70
C GLY A 2 34.21 29.52 -21.66
N MET A 3 33.22 30.38 -21.40
CA MET A 3 32.08 30.06 -20.55
C MET A 3 31.26 28.98 -21.26
N GLU A 4 31.43 27.74 -20.83
CA GLU A 4 30.43 26.70 -21.11
C GLU A 4 29.15 27.08 -20.38
N THR A 5 28.15 27.47 -21.16
CA THR A 5 26.79 27.73 -20.72
C THR A 5 26.19 26.42 -20.20
N GLN A 6 26.36 26.20 -18.90
CA GLN A 6 25.54 25.29 -18.12
C GLN A 6 24.08 25.73 -18.30
N THR A 7 23.37 25.06 -19.22
CA THR A 7 21.92 25.16 -19.34
C THR A 7 21.34 24.53 -18.07
N THR A 8 21.21 25.35 -17.03
CA THR A 8 20.41 25.04 -15.86
C THR A 8 18.98 24.86 -16.35
N ASN A 9 18.62 23.62 -16.65
CA ASN A 9 17.25 23.20 -16.85
C ASN A 9 16.51 23.49 -15.54
N GLU A 10 15.90 24.67 -15.46
CA GLU A 10 15.30 25.23 -14.27
C GLU A 10 14.01 24.44 -13.95
N ARG A 11 14.16 23.34 -13.20
CA ARG A 11 13.07 22.39 -12.97
C ARG A 11 12.04 22.96 -12.01
N VAL A 12 10.78 23.02 -12.44
CA VAL A 12 9.66 23.61 -11.69
C VAL A 12 9.00 22.59 -10.74
N THR A 13 8.66 23.04 -9.52
CA THR A 13 7.99 22.23 -8.50
C THR A 13 6.59 21.84 -8.91
N GLY A 14 6.26 20.55 -8.78
CA GLY A 14 4.90 20.05 -8.84
C GLY A 14 4.01 20.83 -7.87
N ARG A 15 2.86 21.29 -8.34
CA ARG A 15 1.89 22.04 -7.51
C ARG A 15 1.21 21.11 -6.50
N THR A 16 0.85 21.66 -5.35
CA THR A 16 0.02 20.99 -4.35
C THR A 16 -0.99 21.96 -3.75
N TRP A 17 -2.23 21.53 -3.59
CA TRP A 17 -3.25 22.29 -2.86
C TRP A 17 -4.24 21.35 -2.18
N THR A 18 -4.94 21.87 -1.18
CA THR A 18 -5.83 21.08 -0.32
C THR A 18 -7.22 21.71 -0.25
N VAL A 19 -8.23 20.85 -0.11
CA VAL A 19 -9.61 21.21 0.22
C VAL A 19 -9.94 20.50 1.52
N ARG A 20 -10.44 21.23 2.51
CA ARG A 20 -10.71 20.74 3.87
C ARG A 20 -12.15 21.00 4.25
N LEU A 21 -12.70 20.11 5.07
CA LEU A 21 -13.99 20.21 5.69
C LEU A 21 -13.81 20.14 7.21
N ASP A 22 -13.84 21.31 7.86
CA ASP A 22 -13.64 21.44 9.30
C ASP A 22 -15.00 21.72 10.00
N PRO A 23 -15.27 21.26 11.22
CA PRO A 23 -16.45 21.67 11.97
C PRO A 23 -16.47 23.20 12.16
N ALA A 24 -17.62 23.85 11.95
CA ALA A 24 -17.71 25.30 12.12
C ALA A 24 -17.74 25.74 13.59
N GLY A 25 -18.01 24.81 14.53
CA GLY A 25 -17.93 25.02 15.97
C GLY A 25 -18.17 23.73 16.77
N ARG A 26 -17.82 23.73 18.07
CA ARG A 26 -18.02 22.58 18.97
C ARG A 26 -19.52 22.28 19.12
N GLY A 27 -19.93 21.05 18.84
CA GLY A 27 -21.32 20.59 19.01
C GLY A 27 -22.30 21.07 17.94
N ARG A 28 -21.84 21.74 16.88
CA ARG A 28 -22.70 22.16 15.77
C ARG A 28 -22.59 21.19 14.59
N ALA A 29 -23.69 21.06 13.84
CA ALA A 29 -23.75 20.22 12.65
C ALA A 29 -23.14 20.91 11.41
N ASP A 30 -22.96 22.23 11.45
CA ASP A 30 -22.41 23.01 10.35
C ASP A 30 -20.89 22.78 10.18
N VAL A 31 -20.45 22.80 8.93
CA VAL A 31 -19.08 22.53 8.52
C VAL A 31 -18.57 23.65 7.63
N ARG A 32 -17.30 23.98 7.78
CA ARG A 32 -16.58 24.96 6.97
C ARG A 32 -15.75 24.24 5.92
N LEU A 33 -16.07 24.48 4.66
CA LEU A 33 -15.25 24.11 3.51
C LEU A 33 -14.17 25.19 3.29
N SER A 34 -12.90 24.82 3.28
CA SER A 34 -11.78 25.72 2.94
C SER A 34 -10.90 25.12 1.85
N CYS A 35 -10.33 25.97 0.98
CA CYS A 35 -9.43 25.57 -0.09
C CYS A 35 -8.14 26.40 0.01
N SER A 36 -6.98 25.74 -0.06
CA SER A 36 -5.69 26.42 0.07
C SER A 36 -5.23 27.14 -1.21
N ARG A 37 -6.06 27.18 -2.26
CA ARG A 37 -5.75 27.89 -3.50
C ARG A 37 -6.16 29.38 -3.36
N PRO A 38 -5.29 30.33 -3.76
CA PRO A 38 -5.68 31.74 -3.76
C PRO A 38 -6.91 31.98 -4.64
N GLY A 39 -7.85 32.78 -4.15
CA GLY A 39 -9.11 33.11 -4.83
C GLY A 39 -10.32 32.27 -4.43
N CYS A 40 -10.16 31.26 -3.57
CA CYS A 40 -11.27 30.48 -3.04
C CYS A 40 -11.75 31.04 -1.70
N ALA A 41 -13.00 31.49 -1.64
CA ALA A 41 -13.63 31.85 -0.37
C ALA A 41 -14.05 30.60 0.41
N ALA A 42 -13.84 30.61 1.73
CA ALA A 42 -14.37 29.57 2.61
C ALA A 42 -15.90 29.61 2.63
N GLN A 43 -16.54 28.44 2.66
CA GLN A 43 -18.00 28.32 2.66
C GLN A 43 -18.47 27.57 3.90
N THR A 44 -19.52 28.05 4.55
CA THR A 44 -20.18 27.34 5.65
C THR A 44 -21.37 26.57 5.10
N LEU A 45 -21.47 25.28 5.45
CA LEU A 45 -22.46 24.34 4.93
C LEU A 45 -23.17 23.66 6.11
N PRO A 46 -24.45 23.29 5.96
CA PRO A 46 -25.30 22.90 7.09
C PRO A 46 -25.02 21.50 7.66
N SER A 47 -24.28 20.65 6.94
CA SER A 47 -23.92 19.30 7.41
C SER A 47 -22.66 18.77 6.74
N ALA A 48 -22.02 17.78 7.37
CA ALA A 48 -20.86 17.09 6.80
C ALA A 48 -21.16 16.39 5.47
N VAL A 49 -22.38 15.88 5.27
CA VAL A 49 -22.78 15.22 4.01
C VAL A 49 -22.82 16.25 2.88
N VAL A 50 -23.49 17.38 3.09
CA VAL A 50 -23.54 18.50 2.13
C VAL A 50 -22.13 19.06 1.90
N GLY A 51 -21.35 19.17 2.97
CA GLY A 51 -19.93 19.52 2.97
C GLY A 51 -19.09 18.70 2.01
N ARG A 52 -19.18 17.37 2.10
CA ARG A 52 -18.44 16.45 1.22
C ARG A 52 -18.84 16.59 -0.24
N THR A 53 -20.14 16.69 -0.52
CA THR A 53 -20.63 16.89 -1.89
C THR A 53 -20.10 18.21 -2.47
N ALA A 54 -20.17 19.30 -1.70
CA ALA A 54 -19.64 20.60 -2.11
C ALA A 54 -18.12 20.58 -2.31
N ALA A 55 -17.36 19.88 -1.46
CA ALA A 55 -15.91 19.72 -1.60
C ALA A 55 -15.53 19.00 -2.90
N VAL A 56 -16.24 17.91 -3.23
CA VAL A 56 -16.02 17.15 -4.45
C VAL A 56 -16.35 17.98 -5.70
N GLU A 57 -17.46 18.71 -5.70
CA GLU A 57 -17.81 19.61 -6.81
C GLU A 57 -16.80 20.76 -6.95
N HIS A 58 -16.35 21.32 -5.83
CA HIS A 58 -15.31 22.36 -5.81
C HIS A 58 -13.98 21.84 -6.38
N LEU A 59 -13.57 20.62 -6.01
CA LEU A 59 -12.40 19.95 -6.59
C LEU A 59 -12.55 19.74 -8.09
N LYS A 60 -13.70 19.22 -8.55
CA LYS A 60 -13.97 19.04 -9.98
C LYS A 60 -13.91 20.35 -10.75
N ALA A 61 -14.38 21.46 -10.17
CA ALA A 61 -14.28 22.77 -10.80
C ALA A 61 -12.81 23.20 -10.97
N HIS A 62 -11.97 23.01 -9.94
CA HIS A 62 -10.53 23.28 -10.02
C HIS A 62 -9.78 22.38 -10.99
N LEU A 63 -10.16 21.11 -11.08
CA LEU A 63 -9.52 20.16 -12.01
C LEU A 63 -9.90 20.44 -13.47
N ARG A 64 -11.14 20.89 -13.73
CA ARG A 64 -11.60 21.24 -15.07
C ARG A 64 -11.02 22.55 -15.59
N THR A 65 -10.88 23.55 -14.72
CA THR A 65 -10.39 24.90 -15.07
C THR A 65 -8.89 25.07 -14.84
N GLY A 66 -8.27 24.14 -14.11
CA GLY A 66 -6.86 24.17 -13.78
C GLY A 66 -5.98 23.81 -14.97
N PRO A 67 -4.74 24.31 -15.04
CA PRO A 67 -3.84 23.97 -16.12
C PRO A 67 -3.35 22.54 -15.97
N ALA A 68 -3.20 21.86 -17.12
CA ALA A 68 -2.74 20.48 -17.26
C ALA A 68 -1.45 20.18 -16.47
N PRO A 69 -1.18 18.91 -16.12
CA PRO A 69 0.08 18.54 -15.50
C PRO A 69 1.25 18.87 -16.42
N ARG A 70 2.26 19.53 -15.86
CA ARG A 70 3.42 20.02 -16.60
C ARG A 70 4.44 18.89 -16.80
N PRO A 71 4.82 18.55 -18.05
CA PRO A 71 5.78 17.47 -18.30
C PRO A 71 7.17 17.74 -17.73
N GLU A 72 7.53 19.02 -17.54
CA GLU A 72 8.77 19.49 -16.94
C GLU A 72 8.73 19.57 -15.40
N ALA A 73 7.55 19.39 -14.79
CA ALA A 73 7.44 19.40 -13.34
C ALA A 73 8.05 18.13 -12.73
N TYR A 74 8.80 18.30 -11.64
CA TYR A 74 9.18 17.17 -10.81
C TYR A 74 8.15 17.00 -9.68
N CYS A 75 8.12 15.83 -9.06
CA CYS A 75 7.17 15.55 -7.98
C CYS A 75 7.22 16.60 -6.88
N ALA A 76 6.06 17.16 -6.54
CA ALA A 76 5.90 18.10 -5.41
C ALA A 76 6.54 17.61 -4.10
N CYS A 77 6.76 16.29 -3.98
CA CYS A 77 7.41 15.70 -2.83
C CYS A 77 8.84 16.19 -2.57
N ARG A 78 9.62 16.69 -3.57
CA ARG A 78 11.07 17.12 -3.59
C ARG A 78 12.04 16.70 -2.47
N ALA A 79 11.73 15.71 -1.65
CA ALA A 79 12.60 15.20 -0.63
C ALA A 79 13.49 14.18 -1.30
N ALA A 80 14.78 14.21 -0.99
CA ALA A 80 15.71 13.13 -1.27
C ALA A 80 15.29 11.77 -0.65
N GLU A 81 14.09 11.66 -0.08
CA GLU A 81 13.56 10.56 0.73
C GLU A 81 12.04 10.35 0.54
N CYS A 82 11.52 10.37 -0.69
CA CYS A 82 10.21 9.74 -0.94
C CYS A 82 10.34 8.23 -0.66
N HIS A 83 9.40 7.67 0.11
CA HIS A 83 9.38 6.26 0.54
C HIS A 83 9.33 5.24 -0.62
N THR A 84 9.09 5.68 -1.85
CA THR A 84 9.09 4.84 -3.07
C THR A 84 10.36 4.91 -3.91
N HIS A 85 11.42 5.59 -3.46
CA HIS A 85 12.73 5.52 -4.10
C HIS A 85 13.52 4.28 -3.63
N ILE A 86 13.23 3.12 -4.20
CA ILE A 86 14.13 1.95 -4.12
C ILE A 86 15.25 2.17 -5.14
N ARG A 87 16.51 2.26 -4.68
CA ARG A 87 17.67 2.29 -5.58
C ARG A 87 17.74 0.97 -6.38
N PRO A 88 17.84 0.99 -7.73
CA PRO A 88 18.08 -0.22 -8.51
C PRO A 88 19.45 -0.87 -8.27
N THR A 89 20.40 -0.13 -7.68
CA THR A 89 21.77 -0.61 -7.43
C THR A 89 22.16 -0.32 -5.98
N GLY A 90 22.86 -1.27 -5.35
CA GLY A 90 23.10 -1.37 -3.91
C GLY A 90 23.84 -0.21 -3.22
N PRO A 91 24.27 -0.38 -1.96
CA PRO A 91 24.70 0.72 -1.09
C PRO A 91 26.06 1.35 -1.43
N ARG A 92 26.79 0.86 -2.44
CA ARG A 92 28.10 1.39 -2.82
C ARG A 92 28.12 1.76 -4.31
N GLU A 93 27.70 2.98 -4.60
CA GLU A 93 28.24 3.87 -5.64
C GLU A 93 27.41 5.16 -5.67
N ARG A 94 28.09 6.32 -5.71
CA ARG A 94 27.44 7.61 -6.00
C ARG A 94 27.44 7.79 -7.52
N PRO A 95 26.28 7.81 -8.21
CA PRO A 95 26.24 8.27 -9.58
C PRO A 95 26.38 9.79 -9.59
N ALA A 96 27.20 10.32 -10.50
CA ALA A 96 27.37 11.76 -10.74
C ALA A 96 26.12 12.46 -11.34
N ALA A 97 24.95 11.81 -11.35
CA ALA A 97 23.71 12.33 -11.93
C ALA A 97 22.57 12.39 -10.89
N PRO A 98 21.81 13.51 -10.79
CA PRO A 98 20.70 13.63 -9.87
C PRO A 98 19.57 12.65 -10.21
N TRP A 99 19.18 11.87 -9.20
CA TRP A 99 18.15 10.82 -9.23
C TRP A 99 16.79 11.34 -9.76
N ARG A 100 16.11 10.56 -10.61
CA ARG A 100 14.87 10.96 -11.28
C ARG A 100 13.68 10.12 -10.83
N CYS A 101 12.59 10.79 -10.46
CA CYS A 101 11.28 10.17 -10.31
C CYS A 101 10.91 9.44 -11.61
N GLY A 102 10.46 8.18 -11.53
CA GLY A 102 10.12 7.37 -12.70
C GLY A 102 8.64 7.47 -13.06
N GLY A 103 8.32 7.50 -14.35
CA GLY A 103 6.96 7.57 -14.89
C GLY A 103 6.52 8.97 -15.32
N ALA A 104 5.41 9.04 -16.06
CA ALA A 104 4.84 10.31 -16.49
C ALA A 104 4.41 11.17 -15.30
N VAL A 105 4.51 12.49 -15.43
CA VAL A 105 3.94 13.42 -14.45
C VAL A 105 2.42 13.32 -14.53
N VAL A 106 1.76 13.19 -13.39
CA VAL A 106 0.32 13.07 -13.23
C VAL A 106 -0.17 14.13 -12.25
N LEU A 107 -1.43 14.51 -12.41
CA LEU A 107 -2.19 15.18 -11.37
C LEU A 107 -2.98 14.10 -10.61
N ALA A 108 -2.73 13.96 -9.32
CA ALA A 108 -3.36 12.97 -8.46
C ALA A 108 -4.16 13.64 -7.34
N VAL A 109 -5.32 13.07 -7.00
CA VAL A 109 -6.14 13.48 -5.86
C VAL A 109 -6.04 12.41 -4.78
N VAL A 110 -5.54 12.78 -3.61
CA VAL A 110 -5.49 11.94 -2.41
C VAL A 110 -6.63 12.37 -1.50
N ALA A 111 -7.45 11.43 -1.08
CA ALA A 111 -8.54 11.67 -0.13
C ALA A 111 -8.27 10.98 1.20
N ASP A 112 -8.69 11.60 2.29
CA ASP A 112 -8.84 10.93 3.57
C ASP A 112 -10.00 9.91 3.53
N ARG A 113 -9.88 8.83 4.31
CA ARG A 113 -10.90 7.77 4.42
C ARG A 113 -12.24 8.27 4.99
N GLU A 114 -12.20 9.28 5.84
CA GLU A 114 -13.38 9.93 6.44
C GLU A 114 -13.95 11.05 5.55
N GLY A 115 -13.28 11.39 4.44
CA GLY A 115 -13.71 12.43 3.51
C GLY A 115 -13.75 13.82 4.12
N ARG A 116 -12.81 14.13 5.04
CA ARG A 116 -12.67 15.46 5.66
C ARG A 116 -11.63 16.33 4.98
N TRP A 117 -10.73 15.74 4.20
CA TRP A 117 -9.83 16.51 3.34
C TRP A 117 -9.45 15.77 2.06
N TRP A 118 -9.06 16.57 1.07
CA TRP A 118 -8.54 16.13 -0.21
C TRP A 118 -7.31 16.97 -0.54
N GLN A 119 -6.28 16.34 -1.08
CA GLN A 119 -5.10 17.01 -1.60
C GLN A 119 -4.94 16.66 -3.07
N VAL A 120 -4.72 17.70 -3.88
CA VAL A 120 -4.34 17.53 -5.27
C VAL A 120 -2.85 17.79 -5.36
N MET A 121 -2.12 16.86 -5.99
CA MET A 121 -0.67 16.94 -6.14
C MET A 121 -0.24 16.60 -7.57
N GLU A 122 0.68 17.40 -8.11
CA GLU A 122 1.38 17.13 -9.36
C GLU A 122 2.64 16.31 -9.03
N CYS A 123 2.62 15.01 -9.38
CA CYS A 123 3.65 14.04 -9.02
C CYS A 123 3.84 12.98 -10.11
N CYS A 124 4.85 12.10 -10.04
CA CYS A 124 4.99 11.04 -11.01
C CYS A 124 4.00 9.90 -10.74
N SER A 125 3.66 9.14 -11.78
CA SER A 125 2.72 8.01 -11.68
C SER A 125 3.09 6.99 -10.59
N ARG A 126 4.39 6.78 -10.33
CA ARG A 126 4.85 5.90 -9.23
C ARG A 126 4.58 6.48 -7.85
N CYS A 127 4.72 7.79 -7.66
CA CYS A 127 4.35 8.45 -6.41
C CYS A 127 2.84 8.43 -6.20
N ALA A 128 2.05 8.62 -7.26
CA ALA A 128 0.60 8.48 -7.18
C ALA A 128 0.20 7.05 -6.76
N ALA A 129 0.78 6.01 -7.36
CA ALA A 129 0.50 4.62 -7.01
C ALA A 129 0.87 4.24 -5.57
N ALA A 130 1.79 4.97 -4.95
CA ALA A 130 2.22 4.74 -3.57
C ALA A 130 1.18 5.16 -2.53
N HIS A 131 0.28 6.08 -2.89
CA HIS A 131 -0.76 6.57 -2.01
C HIS A 131 -2.03 5.70 -2.16
N PRO A 132 -2.46 4.97 -1.12
CA PRO A 132 -3.57 4.00 -1.23
C PRO A 132 -4.92 4.61 -1.63
N THR A 133 -5.11 5.91 -1.40
CA THR A 133 -6.34 6.65 -1.73
C THR A 133 -6.16 7.60 -2.91
N ALA A 134 -5.01 7.56 -3.59
CA ALA A 134 -4.76 8.42 -4.74
C ALA A 134 -5.58 7.98 -5.95
N LYS A 135 -6.18 8.97 -6.63
CA LYS A 135 -6.79 8.81 -7.95
C LYS A 135 -6.07 9.72 -8.93
N VAL A 136 -5.53 9.14 -10.00
CA VAL A 136 -4.93 9.91 -11.10
C VAL A 136 -6.06 10.52 -11.93
N VAL A 137 -6.04 11.84 -12.08
CA VAL A 137 -7.08 12.60 -12.80
C VAL A 137 -6.59 13.17 -14.13
N ALA A 138 -5.28 13.32 -14.32
CA ALA A 138 -4.68 13.72 -15.60
C ALA A 138 -3.22 13.25 -15.67
N THR A 139 -2.71 13.01 -16.88
CA THR A 139 -1.31 12.63 -17.14
C THR A 139 -0.71 13.61 -18.14
N ALA A 140 0.52 14.06 -17.89
CA ALA A 140 1.25 14.96 -18.78
C ALA A 140 1.63 14.23 -20.07
N PRO A 141 1.54 14.91 -21.24
CA PRO A 141 2.02 14.34 -22.49
C PRO A 141 3.53 14.07 -22.41
N PRO A 142 4.04 13.02 -23.08
CA PRO A 142 5.47 12.71 -23.08
C PRO A 142 6.28 13.87 -23.67
N PRO A 143 7.50 14.13 -23.16
CA PRO A 143 8.35 15.16 -23.74
C PRO A 143 8.66 14.82 -25.20
N ALA A 144 8.57 15.82 -26.09
CA ALA A 144 8.92 15.66 -27.50
C ALA A 144 10.37 15.18 -27.60
N ARG A 145 10.58 14.02 -28.24
CA ARG A 145 11.93 13.51 -28.52
C ARG A 145 12.62 14.44 -29.50
N THR A 146 13.64 15.16 -29.06
CA THR A 146 14.65 15.74 -29.97
C THR A 146 15.39 14.58 -30.63
N ALA A 147 15.28 14.49 -31.96
CA ALA A 147 16.01 13.49 -32.74
C ALA A 147 17.52 13.67 -32.55
N PRO A 148 18.31 12.59 -32.33
CA PRO A 148 19.75 12.70 -32.25
C PRO A 148 20.32 13.09 -33.62
N GLY A 149 21.07 14.20 -33.63
CA GLY A 149 21.73 14.74 -34.80
C GLY A 149 22.70 13.72 -35.42
N ARG A 150 22.55 13.53 -36.72
CA ARG A 150 23.46 12.76 -37.57
C ARG A 150 24.79 13.51 -37.63
N GLN A 151 25.79 13.03 -36.88
CA GLN A 151 27.18 13.49 -37.04
C GLN A 151 27.70 12.98 -38.38
N ALA A 152 27.96 13.89 -39.31
CA ALA A 152 28.79 13.65 -40.49
C ALA A 152 30.26 13.82 -40.11
N PRO A 153 31.19 13.06 -40.71
CA PRO A 153 32.60 13.08 -40.33
C PRO A 153 33.34 14.30 -40.88
N ASP A 154 34.42 14.63 -40.18
CA ASP A 154 35.34 15.75 -40.37
C ASP A 154 35.88 15.91 -41.80
N GLY A 155 36.01 17.18 -42.21
CA GLY A 155 36.79 17.62 -43.36
C GLY A 155 37.02 19.13 -43.26
N SER A 156 38.22 19.51 -42.86
CA SER A 156 38.71 20.89 -42.68
C SER A 156 39.04 21.61 -43.99
N ALA A 157 39.06 22.95 -43.90
CA ALA A 157 39.64 23.96 -44.82
C ALA A 157 38.78 24.29 -46.06
N GLU A 158 38.62 25.53 -46.53
CA GLU A 158 39.14 26.86 -46.18
C GLU A 158 38.36 27.88 -47.04
N ASP A 159 38.16 29.08 -46.49
CA ASP A 159 38.25 30.38 -47.18
C ASP A 159 37.12 30.93 -48.10
N ARG A 160 36.87 32.24 -47.89
CA ARG A 160 36.33 33.32 -48.76
C ARG A 160 34.84 33.73 -48.73
N GLN A 161 34.68 34.90 -48.07
CA GLN A 161 34.21 36.19 -48.62
C GLN A 161 32.71 36.51 -48.76
N ALA A 162 32.39 37.61 -48.05
CA ALA A 162 31.28 38.54 -48.14
C ALA A 162 30.84 38.99 -49.55
N ALA A 163 29.55 39.33 -49.69
CA ALA A 163 29.07 40.62 -50.22
C ALA A 163 27.53 40.81 -50.13
N ALA A 164 27.14 41.95 -49.54
CA ALA A 164 26.08 42.92 -49.87
C ALA A 164 24.64 42.51 -50.30
N GLY A 165 23.64 43.24 -49.76
CA GLY A 165 22.18 43.11 -50.01
C GLY A 165 21.70 43.76 -51.32
N PRO A 166 20.60 44.55 -51.40
CA PRO A 166 19.48 44.83 -50.48
C PRO A 166 18.06 44.84 -51.15
N GLY A 167 16.99 45.00 -50.36
CA GLY A 167 15.89 45.91 -50.74
C GLY A 167 14.42 45.39 -50.76
N PRO A 168 13.42 46.30 -50.60
CA PRO A 168 12.17 46.04 -49.86
C PRO A 168 10.87 46.41 -50.63
N ARG A 169 9.69 46.21 -50.01
CA ARG A 169 8.38 46.93 -50.14
C ARG A 169 7.30 46.04 -49.50
N GLY A 170 6.38 46.43 -48.62
CA GLY A 170 5.86 47.73 -48.17
C GLY A 170 4.34 47.58 -48.04
N GLY A 171 3.72 47.99 -46.92
CA GLY A 171 2.27 48.23 -46.85
C GLY A 171 1.53 47.80 -45.58
N ARG A 172 1.40 48.74 -44.63
CA ARG A 172 0.45 48.82 -43.47
C ARG A 172 -0.99 49.17 -43.98
N PRO A 173 -2.05 49.34 -43.15
CA PRO A 173 -2.18 49.27 -41.67
C PRO A 173 -3.45 48.58 -41.10
N ALA A 174 -3.50 48.49 -39.75
CA ALA A 174 -4.62 48.12 -38.87
C ALA A 174 -5.75 49.20 -38.85
N PRO A 175 -6.93 49.08 -38.17
CA PRO A 175 -7.10 48.72 -36.74
C PRO A 175 -8.40 47.99 -36.28
N ALA A 176 -8.37 47.54 -35.02
CA ALA A 176 -9.41 47.38 -33.98
C ALA A 176 -10.92 47.21 -34.31
N ALA A 177 -11.55 46.18 -33.73
CA ALA A 177 -12.68 46.25 -32.77
C ALA A 177 -13.45 44.91 -32.66
N ASP A 178 -13.62 44.40 -31.44
CA ASP A 178 -14.79 43.62 -30.96
C ASP A 178 -15.90 44.65 -30.58
N PRO A 179 -17.20 44.36 -30.35
CA PRO A 179 -17.91 43.07 -30.25
C PRO A 179 -19.31 43.01 -30.95
N PHE A 180 -19.92 41.84 -31.10
CA PHE A 180 -21.34 41.49 -30.82
C PHE A 180 -21.75 40.14 -31.44
N GLN A 181 -22.63 39.45 -30.71
CA GLN A 181 -23.25 38.13 -30.96
C GLN A 181 -23.97 38.00 -32.31
N VAL A 182 -24.16 36.74 -32.78
CA VAL A 182 -25.47 36.09 -33.05
C VAL A 182 -25.28 34.71 -33.76
N THR A 183 -25.82 33.68 -33.07
CA THR A 183 -26.46 32.39 -33.48
C THR A 183 -25.94 31.45 -34.59
N GLU A 184 -25.87 30.18 -34.15
CA GLU A 184 -26.39 28.92 -34.73
C GLU A 184 -25.83 28.31 -36.04
N GLY A 185 -25.35 27.06 -35.89
CA GLY A 185 -25.62 25.99 -36.85
C GLY A 185 -24.42 25.16 -37.33
N ALA A 186 -24.10 24.07 -36.63
CA ALA A 186 -23.89 22.70 -37.18
C ALA A 186 -23.04 21.80 -36.25
N ALA A 187 -23.65 20.68 -35.82
CA ALA A 187 -23.00 19.47 -35.26
C ALA A 187 -22.18 18.74 -36.37
N PRO A 188 -21.36 17.68 -36.13
CA PRO A 188 -21.37 16.73 -35.01
C PRO A 188 -19.99 16.28 -34.44
N GLY A 189 -19.99 15.57 -33.31
CA GLY A 189 -18.84 14.80 -32.84
C GLY A 189 -18.85 14.54 -31.33
N ALA A 190 -19.23 13.32 -30.94
CA ALA A 190 -19.26 12.85 -29.56
C ALA A 190 -17.88 12.89 -28.86
N PRO A 191 -17.83 13.15 -27.54
CA PRO A 191 -16.72 12.70 -26.71
C PRO A 191 -17.13 11.54 -25.80
N ALA A 192 -16.26 10.54 -25.80
CA ALA A 192 -16.29 9.36 -24.96
C ALA A 192 -15.78 9.64 -23.54
N PHE A 193 -16.12 8.70 -22.64
CA PHE A 193 -15.57 8.44 -21.31
C PHE A 193 -16.00 9.37 -20.15
N ALA A 194 -17.17 9.06 -19.57
CA ALA A 194 -17.49 9.32 -18.18
C ALA A 194 -17.30 8.04 -17.34
N PRO A 195 -16.62 8.08 -16.18
CA PRO A 195 -16.49 6.91 -15.30
C PRO A 195 -17.76 6.71 -14.46
N HIS A 196 -18.36 5.52 -14.57
CA HIS A 196 -19.48 5.05 -13.76
C HIS A 196 -18.99 4.55 -12.38
N PHE A 197 -19.66 4.98 -11.31
CA PHE A 197 -19.56 4.41 -9.97
C PHE A 197 -20.90 3.74 -9.64
N SER A 198 -20.90 2.43 -9.36
CA SER A 198 -22.12 1.68 -9.02
C SER A 198 -22.17 1.39 -7.53
N HIS A 199 -23.14 1.98 -6.84
CA HIS A 199 -23.74 1.46 -5.60
C HIS A 199 -25.20 1.87 -5.56
N SER A 200 -26.11 0.92 -5.82
CA SER A 200 -27.51 0.99 -5.36
C SER A 200 -28.05 -0.43 -5.21
N ALA A 201 -28.33 -0.82 -3.96
CA ALA A 201 -29.20 -1.94 -3.64
C ALA A 201 -30.67 -1.52 -3.79
N PRO A 202 -31.60 -2.47 -4.00
CA PRO A 202 -33.00 -2.22 -3.66
C PRO A 202 -33.61 -3.28 -2.73
N GLY A 203 -34.40 -2.80 -1.77
CA GLY A 203 -35.44 -3.53 -1.04
C GLY A 203 -36.84 -2.98 -1.37
N PRO A 204 -37.93 -3.48 -0.76
CA PRO A 204 -38.97 -4.25 -1.47
C PRO A 204 -40.42 -3.68 -1.39
N ALA A 205 -41.32 -4.17 -2.26
CA ALA A 205 -42.80 -4.27 -2.10
C ALA A 205 -43.40 -5.00 -3.34
N ALA A 206 -44.10 -6.16 -3.22
CA ALA A 206 -45.57 -6.36 -3.14
C ALA A 206 -46.37 -5.65 -4.25
N ALA A 207 -47.33 -6.23 -4.99
CA ALA A 207 -48.30 -7.30 -4.72
C ALA A 207 -48.86 -7.93 -6.02
N ALA A 208 -49.55 -9.06 -5.86
CA ALA A 208 -50.28 -9.84 -6.86
C ALA A 208 -51.59 -9.19 -7.33
N TYR A 209 -52.08 -9.53 -8.53
CA TYR A 209 -53.50 -9.81 -8.83
C TYR A 209 -53.68 -10.54 -10.18
N ASP A 210 -54.30 -11.72 -10.08
CA ASP A 210 -55.32 -12.41 -10.89
C ASP A 210 -55.27 -12.68 -12.42
N VAL A 211 -55.67 -13.92 -12.70
CA VAL A 211 -55.88 -14.69 -13.95
C VAL A 211 -57.26 -14.36 -14.56
N PRO A 212 -57.62 -14.77 -15.82
CA PRO A 212 -58.28 -16.09 -15.97
C PRO A 212 -58.11 -16.84 -17.33
N SER A 213 -58.02 -18.17 -17.18
CA SER A 213 -58.76 -19.24 -17.89
C SER A 213 -58.37 -19.78 -19.27
N GLN A 214 -58.49 -21.11 -19.31
CA GLN A 214 -58.08 -22.11 -20.31
C GLN A 214 -59.14 -22.43 -21.38
N ARG A 215 -58.71 -22.96 -22.54
CA ARG A 215 -59.16 -24.22 -23.21
C ARG A 215 -58.59 -24.33 -24.65
N PRO A 216 -58.61 -25.50 -25.33
CA PRO A 216 -58.42 -26.88 -24.90
C PRO A 216 -57.33 -27.62 -25.73
N ALA A 217 -57.06 -28.85 -25.32
CA ALA A 217 -56.02 -29.76 -25.81
C ALA A 217 -56.07 -30.11 -27.32
N ARG A 218 -54.89 -30.22 -27.94
CA ARG A 218 -54.64 -31.09 -29.10
C ARG A 218 -53.52 -32.08 -28.79
N ALA A 219 -53.74 -33.29 -29.28
CA ALA A 219 -53.07 -34.53 -28.94
C ALA A 219 -51.54 -34.50 -29.01
N ALA A 220 -50.94 -35.22 -28.05
CA ALA A 220 -49.52 -35.47 -27.92
C ALA A 220 -48.95 -36.17 -29.17
N ARG A 221 -47.97 -35.52 -29.78
CA ARG A 221 -47.05 -36.14 -30.74
C ARG A 221 -45.85 -36.65 -29.93
N PRO A 222 -45.40 -37.90 -30.07
CA PRO A 222 -44.26 -38.38 -29.30
C PRO A 222 -43.03 -37.51 -29.65
N PRO A 223 -42.28 -37.01 -28.66
CA PRO A 223 -41.06 -36.28 -28.94
C PRO A 223 -40.11 -37.25 -29.62
N ARG A 224 -39.75 -36.96 -30.87
CA ARG A 224 -38.55 -37.52 -31.51
C ARG A 224 -37.41 -37.38 -30.51
N PRO A 225 -36.54 -38.39 -30.32
CA PRO A 225 -35.41 -38.25 -29.43
C PRO A 225 -34.62 -37.03 -29.91
N ALA A 226 -34.67 -35.95 -29.13
CA ALA A 226 -33.76 -34.85 -29.31
C ALA A 226 -32.38 -35.50 -29.20
N ARG A 227 -31.68 -35.62 -30.33
CA ARG A 227 -30.25 -35.93 -30.33
C ARG A 227 -29.66 -34.92 -29.36
N ARG A 228 -29.39 -35.36 -28.12
CA ARG A 228 -28.68 -34.56 -27.13
C ARG A 228 -27.39 -34.25 -27.84
N ARG A 229 -27.24 -33.00 -28.29
CA ARG A 229 -25.96 -32.52 -28.78
C ARG A 229 -24.96 -32.86 -27.68
N PRO A 230 -23.86 -33.55 -27.99
CA PRO A 230 -22.84 -33.81 -26.99
C PRO A 230 -22.49 -32.47 -26.32
N PRO A 231 -22.36 -32.44 -24.98
CA PRO A 231 -22.11 -31.20 -24.26
C PRO A 231 -20.92 -30.51 -24.91
N ARG A 232 -21.15 -29.31 -25.43
CA ARG A 232 -20.09 -28.52 -26.04
C ARG A 232 -19.22 -28.04 -24.88
N GLY A 233 -18.03 -28.64 -24.74
CA GLY A 233 -17.01 -28.17 -23.83
C GLY A 233 -16.77 -26.67 -24.08
N ARG A 234 -16.73 -25.89 -23.01
CA ARG A 234 -16.46 -24.45 -23.07
C ARG A 234 -15.35 -24.12 -22.10
N ILE A 235 -14.35 -23.43 -22.62
CA ILE A 235 -13.24 -22.88 -21.84
C ILE A 235 -13.18 -21.37 -22.11
N ALA A 236 -13.29 -20.57 -21.03
CA ALA A 236 -13.47 -19.13 -21.11
C ALA A 236 -14.62 -18.73 -22.06
N GLN A 237 -14.31 -17.97 -23.12
CA GLN A 237 -15.29 -17.52 -24.11
C GLN A 237 -15.34 -18.41 -25.37
N ARG A 238 -14.51 -19.44 -25.48
CA ARG A 238 -14.41 -20.29 -26.67
C ARG A 238 -15.18 -21.60 -26.52
N PHE A 239 -15.82 -22.00 -27.62
CA PHE A 239 -16.42 -23.33 -27.75
C PHE A 239 -15.36 -24.29 -28.28
N VAL A 240 -15.20 -25.44 -27.61
CA VAL A 240 -14.29 -26.49 -28.05
C VAL A 240 -14.95 -27.25 -29.22
N PRO A 241 -14.34 -27.30 -30.42
CA PRO A 241 -14.89 -28.03 -31.55
C PRO A 241 -15.00 -29.52 -31.24
N HIS A 242 -16.13 -30.12 -31.63
CA HIS A 242 -16.40 -31.53 -31.30
C HIS A 242 -15.48 -32.50 -32.07
N ASP A 243 -15.05 -32.07 -33.25
CA ASP A 243 -14.14 -32.74 -34.17
C ASP A 243 -12.66 -32.39 -33.93
N LEU A 244 -12.33 -31.61 -32.89
CA LEU A 244 -10.96 -31.30 -32.54
C LEU A 244 -10.16 -32.58 -32.27
N ARG A 245 -9.03 -32.73 -32.96
CA ARG A 245 -8.05 -33.81 -32.79
C ARG A 245 -6.72 -33.21 -32.34
N PRO A 246 -5.93 -33.90 -31.50
CA PRO A 246 -6.22 -35.19 -30.88
C PRO A 246 -7.37 -35.11 -29.86
N VAL A 247 -8.04 -36.25 -29.62
CA VAL A 247 -9.19 -36.31 -28.67
C VAL A 247 -8.76 -35.93 -27.26
N SER A 248 -7.54 -36.28 -26.85
CA SER A 248 -6.95 -35.88 -25.57
C SER A 248 -6.95 -34.38 -25.36
N LEU A 249 -6.62 -33.58 -26.37
CA LEU A 249 -6.65 -32.12 -26.30
C LEU A 249 -8.07 -31.59 -26.10
N ARG A 250 -9.04 -32.17 -26.81
CA ARG A 250 -10.45 -31.78 -26.68
C ARG A 250 -10.99 -32.08 -25.28
N ASP A 251 -10.61 -33.22 -24.73
CA ASP A 251 -11.03 -33.65 -23.40
C ASP A 251 -10.37 -32.77 -22.32
N GLU A 252 -9.06 -32.46 -22.44
CA GLU A 252 -8.34 -31.50 -21.58
C GLU A 252 -8.98 -30.10 -21.58
N LEU A 253 -9.31 -29.55 -22.76
CA LEU A 253 -9.97 -28.24 -22.85
C LEU A 253 -11.36 -28.23 -22.20
N THR A 254 -12.06 -29.38 -22.22
CA THR A 254 -13.37 -29.52 -21.59
C THR A 254 -13.23 -29.60 -20.07
N GLU A 255 -12.30 -30.41 -19.59
CA GLU A 255 -11.94 -30.56 -18.18
C GLU A 255 -11.48 -29.23 -17.56
N LEU A 256 -10.55 -28.51 -18.22
CA LEU A 256 -10.10 -27.19 -17.77
C LEU A 256 -11.26 -26.20 -17.63
N GLY A 257 -12.23 -26.24 -18.56
CA GLY A 257 -13.44 -25.45 -18.46
C GLY A 257 -14.25 -25.75 -17.19
N GLU A 258 -14.31 -27.01 -16.77
CA GLU A 258 -14.96 -27.46 -15.54
C GLU A 258 -14.17 -27.09 -14.29
N LEU A 259 -12.84 -27.30 -14.30
CA LEU A 259 -11.95 -26.93 -13.19
C LEU A 259 -11.98 -25.42 -12.90
N PHE A 260 -11.98 -24.56 -13.93
CA PHE A 260 -12.14 -23.12 -13.73
C PHE A 260 -13.51 -22.76 -13.14
N ARG A 261 -14.58 -23.46 -13.54
CA ARG A 261 -15.93 -23.25 -12.98
C ARG A 261 -16.02 -23.71 -11.54
N ALA A 262 -15.41 -24.84 -11.20
CA ALA A 262 -15.31 -25.34 -9.83
C ALA A 262 -14.49 -24.39 -8.96
N TYR A 263 -13.35 -23.89 -9.47
CA TYR A 263 -12.52 -22.91 -8.78
C TYR A 263 -13.31 -21.62 -8.46
N GLN A 264 -14.11 -21.11 -9.41
CA GLN A 264 -14.94 -19.91 -9.21
C GLN A 264 -16.04 -20.08 -8.15
N GLN A 265 -16.41 -21.31 -7.79
CA GLN A 265 -17.42 -21.61 -6.77
C GLN A 265 -16.82 -21.78 -5.36
N ARG A 266 -15.49 -21.72 -5.21
CA ARG A 266 -14.83 -21.87 -3.90
C ARG A 266 -15.00 -20.59 -3.06
N ASP A 267 -15.25 -20.79 -1.77
CA ASP A 267 -15.38 -19.71 -0.80
C ASP A 267 -14.02 -19.05 -0.47
N GLU A 268 -12.93 -19.80 -0.61
CA GLU A 268 -11.57 -19.33 -0.35
C GLU A 268 -10.71 -19.33 -1.63
N PRO A 269 -10.07 -18.19 -1.98
CA PRO A 269 -9.24 -18.08 -3.17
C PRO A 269 -7.86 -18.71 -2.97
N ASP A 270 -7.60 -19.81 -3.68
CA ASP A 270 -6.32 -20.51 -3.74
C ASP A 270 -5.51 -20.09 -4.98
N LEU A 271 -4.60 -19.13 -4.77
CA LEU A 271 -3.82 -18.53 -5.87
C LEU A 271 -2.78 -19.48 -6.48
N ALA A 272 -2.34 -20.51 -5.76
CA ALA A 272 -1.40 -21.51 -6.29
C ALA A 272 -2.13 -22.43 -7.28
N LEU A 273 -3.28 -22.98 -6.87
CA LEU A 273 -4.14 -23.76 -7.75
C LEU A 273 -4.59 -22.94 -8.98
N LEU A 274 -4.88 -21.64 -8.80
CA LEU A 274 -5.24 -20.77 -9.93
C LEU A 274 -4.10 -20.60 -10.94
N ALA A 275 -2.85 -20.51 -10.47
CA ALA A 275 -1.69 -20.43 -11.35
C ALA A 275 -1.51 -21.71 -12.17
N GLU A 276 -1.62 -22.89 -11.55
CA GLU A 276 -1.54 -24.19 -12.23
C GLU A 276 -2.63 -24.35 -13.30
N LEU A 277 -3.86 -23.92 -12.99
CA LEU A 277 -4.97 -23.94 -13.96
C LEU A 277 -4.69 -23.01 -15.15
N HIS A 278 -4.00 -21.88 -14.93
CA HIS A 278 -3.61 -20.97 -16.00
C HIS A 278 -2.46 -21.52 -16.86
N ASP A 279 -1.48 -22.22 -16.27
CA ASP A 279 -0.42 -22.89 -17.02
C ASP A 279 -0.97 -24.00 -17.92
N ARG A 280 -1.77 -24.93 -17.37
CA ARG A 280 -2.44 -25.99 -18.16
C ARG A 280 -3.27 -25.40 -19.30
N LYS A 281 -3.94 -24.27 -19.05
CA LYS A 281 -4.71 -23.55 -20.07
C LYS A 281 -3.82 -22.93 -21.15
N ALA A 282 -2.66 -22.39 -20.80
CA ALA A 282 -1.70 -21.87 -21.77
C ALA A 282 -1.18 -22.99 -22.68
N GLU A 283 -0.80 -24.13 -22.10
CA GLU A 283 -0.36 -25.32 -22.84
C GLU A 283 -1.46 -25.87 -23.76
N ALA A 284 -2.70 -26.02 -23.26
CA ALA A 284 -3.81 -26.51 -24.05
C ALA A 284 -4.17 -25.54 -25.20
N PHE A 285 -4.07 -24.23 -25.00
CA PHE A 285 -4.26 -23.25 -26.07
C PHE A 285 -3.11 -23.23 -27.08
N HIS A 286 -1.88 -23.47 -26.63
CA HIS A 286 -0.74 -23.64 -27.54
C HIS A 286 -0.90 -24.91 -28.39
N ALA A 287 -1.25 -26.04 -27.79
CA ALA A 287 -1.50 -27.29 -28.51
C ALA A 287 -2.66 -27.16 -29.49
N TRP A 288 -3.72 -26.42 -29.13
CA TRP A 288 -4.82 -26.14 -30.03
C TRP A 288 -4.42 -25.19 -31.17
N TYR A 289 -3.55 -24.22 -30.90
CA TYR A 289 -2.94 -23.40 -31.93
C TYR A 289 -2.13 -24.25 -32.92
N GLU A 290 -1.28 -25.17 -32.47
CA GLU A 290 -0.47 -26.02 -33.36
C GLU A 290 -1.33 -26.84 -34.34
N VAL A 291 -2.52 -27.27 -33.92
CA VAL A 291 -3.44 -28.03 -34.76
C VAL A 291 -4.21 -27.16 -35.75
N THR A 292 -4.62 -25.96 -35.34
CA THR A 292 -5.57 -25.14 -36.12
C THR A 292 -4.94 -23.93 -36.80
N LEU A 293 -3.75 -23.54 -36.37
CA LEU A 293 -3.02 -22.33 -36.75
C LEU A 293 -3.82 -21.02 -36.51
N ASP A 294 -4.83 -21.04 -35.63
CA ASP A 294 -5.58 -19.84 -35.24
C ASP A 294 -4.71 -18.94 -34.36
N THR A 295 -4.18 -17.86 -34.94
CA THR A 295 -3.37 -16.86 -34.23
C THR A 295 -4.04 -16.26 -32.99
N GLY A 296 -5.38 -16.27 -32.92
CA GLY A 296 -6.12 -15.87 -31.72
C GLY A 296 -5.85 -16.80 -30.53
N LEU A 297 -5.67 -18.10 -30.76
CA LEU A 297 -5.32 -19.07 -29.72
C LEU A 297 -3.92 -18.84 -29.17
N ARG A 298 -2.97 -18.42 -30.01
CA ARG A 298 -1.62 -18.04 -29.55
C ARG A 298 -1.67 -16.83 -28.60
N LEU A 299 -2.49 -15.83 -28.93
CA LEU A 299 -2.71 -14.67 -28.05
C LEU A 299 -3.48 -15.05 -26.77
N ASP A 300 -4.39 -16.00 -26.85
CA ASP A 300 -5.09 -16.55 -25.68
C ASP A 300 -4.12 -17.35 -24.78
N ALA A 301 -3.18 -18.10 -25.35
CA ALA A 301 -2.15 -18.84 -24.62
C ALA A 301 -1.21 -17.89 -23.87
N GLN A 302 -0.70 -16.85 -24.54
CA GLN A 302 0.12 -15.81 -23.91
C GLN A 302 -0.61 -15.08 -22.78
N ARG A 303 -1.91 -14.80 -22.96
CA ARG A 303 -2.73 -14.21 -21.89
C ARG A 303 -2.94 -15.16 -20.72
N ALA A 304 -3.02 -16.46 -20.97
CA ALA A 304 -3.11 -17.47 -19.91
C ALA A 304 -1.78 -17.57 -19.14
N GLU A 305 -0.65 -17.57 -19.82
CA GLU A 305 0.70 -17.53 -19.22
C GLU A 305 0.89 -16.29 -18.34
N GLN A 306 0.56 -15.10 -18.85
CA GLN A 306 0.59 -13.85 -18.07
C GLN A 306 -0.33 -13.90 -16.84
N ALA A 307 -1.48 -14.58 -16.95
CA ALA A 307 -2.39 -14.76 -15.83
C ALA A 307 -1.83 -15.74 -14.79
N ALA A 308 -1.11 -16.79 -15.21
CA ALA A 308 -0.39 -17.69 -14.31
C ALA A 308 0.72 -16.94 -13.56
N ASP A 309 1.52 -16.14 -14.26
CA ASP A 309 2.57 -15.32 -13.63
C ASP A 309 2.00 -14.27 -12.67
N ALA A 310 0.88 -13.65 -13.04
CA ALA A 310 0.21 -12.71 -12.14
C ALA A 310 -0.37 -13.42 -10.91
N ALA A 311 -0.96 -14.61 -11.06
CA ALA A 311 -1.46 -15.41 -9.95
C ALA A 311 -0.32 -15.87 -9.03
N ARG A 312 0.82 -16.33 -9.59
CA ARG A 312 2.04 -16.62 -8.85
C ARG A 312 2.55 -15.39 -8.12
N LEU A 313 2.71 -14.25 -8.79
CA LEU A 313 3.21 -13.03 -8.15
C LEU A 313 2.27 -12.56 -7.02
N GLN A 314 0.96 -12.69 -7.20
CA GLN A 314 0.00 -12.39 -6.12
C GLN A 314 0.07 -13.42 -5.00
N HIS A 315 0.26 -14.69 -5.33
CA HIS A 315 0.52 -15.75 -4.35
C HIS A 315 1.78 -15.42 -3.56
N LEU A 316 2.93 -15.19 -4.21
CA LEU A 316 4.20 -14.76 -3.63
C LEU A 316 4.08 -13.47 -2.80
N HIS A 317 3.33 -12.47 -3.26
CA HIS A 317 3.06 -11.26 -2.46
C HIS A 317 2.17 -11.53 -1.24
N ARG A 318 1.34 -12.57 -1.27
CA ARG A 318 0.44 -12.96 -0.18
C ARG A 318 1.10 -13.96 0.79
N SER A 319 1.93 -14.87 0.29
CA SER A 319 2.65 -15.90 1.04
C SER A 319 4.04 -15.44 1.49
N GLY A 320 4.61 -14.42 0.84
CA GLY A 320 5.92 -13.86 1.17
C GLY A 320 7.11 -14.61 0.56
N GLN A 321 6.87 -15.65 -0.25
CA GLN A 321 7.91 -16.43 -0.94
C GLN A 321 8.52 -15.63 -2.12
N ALA A 322 9.83 -15.73 -2.33
CA ALA A 322 10.54 -15.21 -3.50
C ALA A 322 10.89 -16.36 -4.45
N PRO A 323 11.01 -16.14 -5.77
CA PRO A 323 11.43 -17.18 -6.70
C PRO A 323 12.91 -17.54 -6.46
N ASP A 324 13.21 -18.83 -6.64
CA ASP A 324 14.48 -19.50 -6.33
C ASP A 324 15.74 -18.64 -6.54
N GLY A 325 16.52 -18.50 -5.48
CA GLY A 325 17.84 -17.86 -5.50
C GLY A 325 18.29 -17.38 -4.12
N ASP A 326 18.90 -18.28 -3.35
CA ASP A 326 19.82 -18.05 -2.22
C ASP A 326 19.64 -16.71 -1.46
N GLY A 327 18.56 -16.64 -0.69
CA GLY A 327 18.22 -15.57 0.23
C GLY A 327 16.93 -15.96 0.96
N PRO A 328 16.74 -15.60 2.24
CA PRO A 328 15.71 -16.26 3.04
C PRO A 328 14.34 -15.97 2.44
N ALA A 329 13.58 -17.04 2.17
CA ALA A 329 12.30 -17.08 1.47
C ALA A 329 11.16 -16.27 2.11
N VAL A 330 11.46 -15.45 3.13
CA VAL A 330 10.51 -14.67 3.93
C VAL A 330 10.84 -13.18 3.79
N ALA A 331 9.91 -12.41 3.24
CA ALA A 331 9.96 -10.95 3.21
C ALA A 331 9.77 -10.32 4.60
N ARG A 332 10.85 -10.29 5.41
CA ARG A 332 10.86 -9.74 6.77
C ARG A 332 10.71 -8.21 6.80
N LEU A 333 10.06 -7.70 7.85
CA LEU A 333 9.92 -6.26 8.09
C LEU A 333 11.26 -5.60 8.44
N LEU A 334 12.06 -6.28 9.25
CA LEU A 334 13.44 -5.92 9.52
C LEU A 334 14.31 -6.82 8.65
N THR A 335 15.11 -6.23 7.78
CA THR A 335 15.73 -6.94 6.65
C THR A 335 17.23 -7.17 6.78
N ALA A 336 17.86 -6.67 7.85
CA ALA A 336 19.30 -6.75 8.02
C ALA A 336 19.65 -7.12 9.46
N GLN A 337 20.73 -7.88 9.64
CA GLN A 337 21.22 -8.33 10.95
C GLN A 337 21.28 -7.21 11.98
N ALA A 338 21.90 -6.08 11.62
CA ALA A 338 21.98 -4.94 12.51
C ALA A 338 20.59 -4.47 13.00
N GLN A 339 19.53 -4.58 12.20
CA GLN A 339 18.17 -4.22 12.63
C GLN A 339 17.64 -5.19 13.69
N TRP A 340 17.94 -6.48 13.54
CA TRP A 340 17.58 -7.52 14.50
C TRP A 340 18.31 -7.33 15.83
N ASP A 341 19.60 -7.01 15.76
CA ASP A 341 20.41 -6.71 16.96
C ASP A 341 19.87 -5.49 17.71
N HIS A 342 19.50 -4.42 17.00
CA HIS A 342 18.87 -3.26 17.65
C HIS A 342 17.50 -3.57 18.23
N ALA A 343 16.70 -4.45 17.60
CA ALA A 343 15.43 -4.89 18.18
C ALA A 343 15.70 -5.60 19.52
N ARG A 344 16.58 -6.61 19.53
CA ARG A 344 17.01 -7.31 20.75
C ARG A 344 17.56 -6.36 21.81
N ALA A 345 18.40 -5.40 21.44
CA ALA A 345 18.98 -4.42 22.37
C ALA A 345 17.90 -3.56 23.06
N VAL A 346 16.89 -3.09 22.31
CA VAL A 346 15.77 -2.34 22.90
C VAL A 346 14.94 -3.22 23.83
N LEU A 347 14.64 -4.45 23.40
CA LEU A 347 13.88 -5.42 24.21
C LEU A 347 14.62 -5.76 25.51
N ALA A 348 15.94 -5.96 25.47
CA ALA A 348 16.76 -6.23 26.64
C ALA A 348 16.85 -5.00 27.57
N TYR A 349 17.04 -3.81 27.01
CA TYR A 349 17.07 -2.56 27.79
C TYR A 349 15.77 -2.38 28.58
N VAL A 350 14.62 -2.52 27.93
CA VAL A 350 13.32 -2.36 28.58
C VAL A 350 13.11 -3.41 29.68
N ALA A 351 13.53 -4.65 29.43
CA ALA A 351 13.39 -5.70 30.42
C ALA A 351 14.16 -5.42 31.73
N ALA A 352 15.30 -4.75 31.63
CA ALA A 352 16.15 -4.37 32.75
C ALA A 352 15.77 -3.02 33.40
N HIS A 353 15.09 -2.11 32.69
CA HIS A 353 14.89 -0.72 33.13
C HIS A 353 13.41 -0.31 33.22
N VAL A 354 12.48 -1.26 33.24
CA VAL A 354 11.06 -0.96 33.42
C VAL A 354 10.81 -0.38 34.84
N PRO A 355 10.15 0.77 34.97
CA PRO A 355 9.98 1.46 36.26
C PRO A 355 8.85 0.89 37.11
N LEU A 356 7.93 0.13 36.52
CA LEU A 356 6.73 -0.41 37.17
C LEU A 356 6.61 -1.92 36.83
N PRO A 357 6.07 -2.73 37.76
CA PRO A 357 5.92 -4.17 37.54
C PRO A 357 4.76 -4.49 36.58
N GLY A 358 4.77 -5.72 36.05
CA GLY A 358 3.68 -6.27 35.27
C GLY A 358 3.79 -6.08 33.75
N PRO A 359 3.02 -6.86 32.98
CA PRO A 359 3.12 -6.88 31.51
C PRO A 359 2.59 -5.59 30.87
N GLU A 360 1.56 -4.95 31.43
CA GLU A 360 1.00 -3.69 30.91
C GLU A 360 2.02 -2.56 30.98
N ALA A 361 2.67 -2.40 32.15
CA ALA A 361 3.73 -1.43 32.37
C ALA A 361 4.88 -1.64 31.39
N ARG A 362 5.33 -2.89 31.26
CA ARG A 362 6.43 -3.25 30.37
C ARG A 362 6.13 -2.98 28.92
N LEU A 363 4.93 -3.35 28.45
CA LEU A 363 4.52 -3.08 27.07
C LEU A 363 4.44 -1.57 26.82
N LEU A 364 3.85 -0.79 27.71
CA LEU A 364 3.79 0.67 27.55
C LEU A 364 5.19 1.29 27.54
N THR A 365 6.05 0.90 28.49
CA THR A 365 7.46 1.32 28.55
C THR A 365 8.18 1.00 27.25
N LEU A 366 8.05 -0.21 26.71
CA LEU A 366 8.64 -0.58 25.42
C LEU A 366 8.22 0.37 24.29
N MET A 367 6.92 0.64 24.19
CA MET A 367 6.39 1.51 23.13
C MET A 367 6.89 2.95 23.28
N LEU A 368 6.97 3.47 24.50
CA LEU A 368 7.49 4.80 24.81
C LEU A 368 9.01 4.90 24.59
N THR A 369 9.77 3.87 24.98
CA THR A 369 11.20 3.74 24.69
C THR A 369 11.43 3.80 23.18
N LEU A 370 10.72 3.01 22.37
CA LEU A 370 10.86 3.05 20.91
C LEU A 370 10.51 4.41 20.29
N ARG A 371 9.57 5.15 20.89
CA ARG A 371 9.18 6.51 20.46
C ARG A 371 10.26 7.55 20.76
N THR A 372 11.00 7.36 21.85
CA THR A 372 11.96 8.34 22.41
C THR A 372 13.43 7.94 22.24
N ALA A 373 13.73 6.71 21.81
CA ALA A 373 15.05 6.06 21.86
C ALA A 373 16.23 6.83 21.24
N GLN A 374 15.97 7.81 20.38
CA GLN A 374 17.04 8.58 19.74
C GLN A 374 17.47 9.83 20.52
N SER A 375 16.54 10.47 21.24
CA SER A 375 16.80 11.79 21.82
C SER A 375 16.19 11.95 23.21
N GLY A 376 15.68 10.86 23.78
CA GLY A 376 14.85 10.86 24.98
C GLY A 376 13.56 11.67 24.86
N VAL A 377 13.20 12.12 23.66
CA VAL A 377 12.04 12.99 23.41
C VAL A 377 11.23 12.42 22.26
N GLY A 378 9.91 12.45 22.40
CA GLY A 378 8.98 11.92 21.41
C GLY A 378 7.67 12.69 21.38
N ASN A 379 6.82 12.30 20.44
CA ASN A 379 5.44 12.76 20.35
C ASN A 379 4.53 11.56 20.51
N LEU A 380 3.46 11.75 21.28
CA LEU A 380 2.47 10.74 21.59
C LEU A 380 1.07 11.33 21.38
N VAL A 381 0.15 10.50 20.91
CA VAL A 381 -1.28 10.84 20.92
C VAL A 381 -2.05 9.85 21.76
N GLY A 382 -3.22 10.26 22.29
CA GLY A 382 -4.07 9.36 23.07
C GLY A 382 -4.43 8.07 22.32
N GLN A 383 -4.50 8.11 20.98
CA GLN A 383 -4.71 6.93 20.15
C GLN A 383 -3.55 5.90 20.22
N ASP A 384 -2.31 6.35 20.41
CA ASP A 384 -1.16 5.44 20.54
C ASP A 384 -1.27 4.60 21.81
N ILE A 385 -1.83 5.18 22.89
CA ILE A 385 -2.03 4.52 24.18
C ILE A 385 -3.29 3.64 24.14
N ARG A 386 -4.42 4.17 23.68
CA ARG A 386 -5.69 3.42 23.59
C ARG A 386 -5.64 2.22 22.62
N GLY A 387 -4.67 2.19 21.70
CA GLY A 387 -4.44 1.05 20.81
C GLY A 387 -3.78 -0.16 21.49
N LEU A 388 -3.22 0.01 22.69
CA LEU A 388 -2.58 -1.03 23.48
C LEU A 388 -3.62 -1.77 24.34
N PRO A 389 -3.37 -3.04 24.73
CA PRO A 389 -4.29 -3.83 25.55
C PRO A 389 -4.13 -3.47 27.03
N LEU A 390 -4.35 -2.21 27.38
CA LEU A 390 -4.18 -1.71 28.74
C LEU A 390 -5.55 -1.57 29.39
N PRO A 391 -5.82 -2.19 30.56
CA PRO A 391 -7.10 -2.06 31.27
C PRO A 391 -7.39 -0.62 31.71
N GLU A 392 -6.38 0.05 32.27
CA GLU A 392 -6.47 1.44 32.78
C GLU A 392 -5.30 2.28 32.24
N PRO A 393 -5.33 2.64 30.94
CA PRO A 393 -4.21 3.31 30.29
C PRO A 393 -3.86 4.66 30.92
N GLU A 394 -4.87 5.44 31.32
CA GLU A 394 -4.69 6.75 31.94
C GLU A 394 -4.00 6.64 33.30
N HIS A 395 -4.42 5.68 34.12
CA HIS A 395 -3.83 5.43 35.42
C HIS A 395 -2.36 5.00 35.30
N LEU A 396 -2.06 4.09 34.36
CA LEU A 396 -0.69 3.61 34.15
C LEU A 396 0.25 4.72 33.64
N VAL A 397 -0.22 5.59 32.73
CA VAL A 397 0.53 6.77 32.31
C VAL A 397 0.77 7.71 33.50
N GLY A 398 -0.25 7.93 34.33
CA GLY A 398 -0.12 8.71 35.56
C GLY A 398 0.93 8.18 36.52
N GLN A 399 1.03 6.85 36.69
CA GLN A 399 2.07 6.23 37.50
C GLN A 399 3.48 6.45 36.94
N LEU A 400 3.66 6.34 35.61
CA LEU A 400 4.94 6.62 34.95
C LEU A 400 5.39 8.08 35.11
N VAL A 401 4.43 9.01 35.11
CA VAL A 401 4.70 10.43 35.38
C VAL A 401 5.03 10.65 36.86
N ALA A 402 4.26 10.04 37.76
CA ALA A 402 4.44 10.20 39.21
C ALA A 402 5.80 9.66 39.69
N CYS A 403 6.31 8.58 39.09
CA CYS A 403 7.64 8.05 39.41
C CYS A 403 8.79 8.78 38.68
N GLY A 404 8.50 9.81 37.89
CA GLY A 404 9.49 10.62 37.18
C GLY A 404 10.14 9.93 35.98
N TRP A 405 9.66 8.75 35.58
CA TRP A 405 10.19 8.05 34.41
C TRP A 405 9.73 8.68 33.10
N LEU A 406 8.50 9.21 33.07
CA LEU A 406 7.91 9.91 31.93
C LEU A 406 7.61 11.37 32.28
N GLU A 407 7.99 12.28 31.41
CA GLU A 407 7.63 13.70 31.48
C GLU A 407 6.68 14.05 30.34
N LEU A 408 5.66 14.86 30.62
CA LEU A 408 4.65 15.31 29.66
C LEU A 408 4.68 16.84 29.56
N SER A 409 4.57 17.38 28.33
CA SER A 409 4.38 18.83 28.12
C SER A 409 2.94 19.31 28.37
N GLY A 410 2.22 18.64 29.28
CA GLY A 410 0.80 18.82 29.60
C GLY A 410 0.32 17.80 30.64
N THR A 411 -0.99 17.70 30.85
CA THR A 411 -1.57 16.70 31.77
C THR A 411 -1.80 15.34 31.11
N VAL A 412 -2.04 14.31 31.92
CA VAL A 412 -2.44 12.98 31.41
C VAL A 412 -3.74 13.08 30.62
N ASP A 413 -4.74 13.79 31.14
CA ASP A 413 -6.03 13.97 30.45
C ASP A 413 -5.86 14.65 29.08
N GLU A 414 -5.03 15.70 29.02
CA GLU A 414 -4.69 16.37 27.76
C GLU A 414 -4.00 15.44 26.76
N LEU A 415 -3.09 14.57 27.23
CA LEU A 415 -2.48 13.54 26.39
C LEU A 415 -3.52 12.55 25.88
N MET A 416 -4.46 12.12 26.70
CA MET A 416 -5.50 11.19 26.27
C MET A 416 -6.43 11.83 25.23
N ASP A 417 -6.73 13.12 25.38
CA ASP A 417 -7.56 13.86 24.43
C ASP A 417 -6.82 14.37 23.19
N SER A 418 -5.48 14.26 23.19
CA SER A 418 -4.64 14.70 22.08
C SER A 418 -4.91 13.94 20.78
N ARG A 419 -4.66 14.63 19.66
CA ARG A 419 -4.92 14.15 18.30
C ARG A 419 -3.65 14.23 17.45
N PRO A 420 -3.56 13.51 16.32
CA PRO A 420 -2.39 13.56 15.44
C PRO A 420 -1.98 14.97 15.00
N GLU A 421 -2.92 15.91 14.93
CA GLU A 421 -2.67 17.30 14.56
C GLU A 421 -2.09 18.15 15.71
N SER A 422 -2.24 17.68 16.95
CA SER A 422 -1.73 18.34 18.16
C SER A 422 -1.24 17.27 19.14
N PRO A 423 -0.12 16.59 18.81
CA PRO A 423 0.41 15.54 19.66
C PRO A 423 1.02 16.13 20.93
N THR A 424 0.96 15.37 22.02
CA THR A 424 1.62 15.72 23.26
C THR A 424 3.09 15.33 23.17
N ARG A 425 3.97 16.29 23.44
CA ARG A 425 5.40 16.04 23.55
C ARG A 425 5.68 15.33 24.88
N ILE A 426 6.50 14.29 24.80
CA ILE A 426 6.95 13.49 25.94
C ILE A 426 8.48 13.49 26.05
N SER A 427 9.00 13.37 27.26
CA SER A 427 10.42 13.07 27.54
C SER A 427 10.57 11.84 28.44
N VAL A 428 11.62 11.07 28.22
CA VAL A 428 12.09 10.00 29.11
C VAL A 428 13.51 10.39 29.51
N PRO A 429 13.73 10.96 30.71
CA PRO A 429 15.01 11.55 31.10
C PRO A 429 16.21 10.61 30.94
N SER A 430 16.03 9.33 31.28
CA SER A 430 17.08 8.30 31.17
C SER A 430 17.50 7.95 29.74
N LEU A 431 16.78 8.45 28.74
CA LEU A 431 17.07 8.24 27.31
C LEU A 431 17.58 9.51 26.62
N ILE A 432 17.72 10.63 27.33
CA ILE A 432 18.23 11.89 26.78
C ILE A 432 19.76 11.80 26.73
N PRO A 433 20.39 11.87 25.53
CA PRO A 433 21.85 11.90 25.43
C PRO A 433 22.42 13.16 26.07
N THR A 434 23.55 13.01 26.76
CA THR A 434 24.36 14.10 27.32
C THR A 434 25.76 14.08 26.69
N ASP A 435 26.58 15.10 26.94
CA ASP A 435 27.95 15.17 26.40
C ASP A 435 28.83 14.00 26.89
N ASP A 436 28.56 13.47 28.08
CA ASP A 436 29.29 12.37 28.72
C ASP A 436 28.64 10.99 28.51
N ASP A 437 27.36 10.95 28.11
CA ASP A 437 26.60 9.71 27.88
C ASP A 437 25.76 9.82 26.59
N PRO A 438 26.15 9.14 25.49
CA PRO A 438 25.41 9.16 24.24
C PRO A 438 24.02 8.47 24.32
N GLY A 439 23.69 7.88 25.47
CA GLY A 439 22.47 7.14 25.72
C GLY A 439 22.60 5.66 25.33
N PRO A 440 21.59 4.83 25.70
CA PRO A 440 21.70 3.37 25.59
C PRO A 440 21.58 2.84 24.14
N PHE A 441 21.24 3.71 23.18
CA PHE A 441 20.96 3.30 21.80
C PHE A 441 21.79 4.09 20.79
N THR A 442 22.55 3.37 19.96
CA THR A 442 23.44 3.96 18.95
C THR A 442 22.83 4.02 17.55
N PHE A 443 21.53 3.70 17.40
CA PHE A 443 20.91 3.61 16.09
C PHE A 443 20.49 4.95 15.47
N GLY A 444 20.78 5.13 14.18
CA GLY A 444 20.52 6.37 13.46
C GLY A 444 19.04 6.73 13.24
N ARG A 445 18.77 7.96 12.79
CA ARG A 445 17.42 8.54 12.57
C ARG A 445 16.46 7.67 11.74
N LYS A 446 17.01 6.87 10.82
CA LYS A 446 16.25 5.98 9.92
C LYS A 446 15.88 4.64 10.56
N MET A 447 16.58 4.22 11.62
CA MET A 447 16.35 2.93 12.28
C MET A 447 15.18 2.98 13.26
N ARG A 448 15.13 4.02 14.11
CA ARG A 448 14.08 4.24 15.10
C ARG A 448 12.64 4.04 14.56
N PRO A 449 12.22 4.66 13.42
CA PRO A 449 10.87 4.45 12.91
C PRO A 449 10.64 3.02 12.37
N ARG A 450 11.69 2.31 11.93
CA ARG A 450 11.59 0.91 11.50
C ARG A 450 11.35 -0.03 12.68
N LEU A 451 12.13 0.14 13.76
CA LEU A 451 11.95 -0.64 14.99
C LEU A 451 10.58 -0.36 15.63
N SER A 452 10.20 0.92 15.73
CA SER A 452 8.88 1.31 16.25
C SER A 452 7.76 0.74 15.38
N GLY A 453 7.86 0.84 14.06
CA GLY A 453 6.87 0.28 13.13
C GLY A 453 6.81 -1.25 13.15
N TRP A 454 7.94 -1.94 13.32
CA TRP A 454 8.00 -3.38 13.52
C TRP A 454 7.26 -3.79 14.79
N ALA A 455 7.61 -3.20 15.94
CA ALA A 455 6.99 -3.52 17.22
C ALA A 455 5.47 -3.24 17.19
N GLN A 456 5.04 -2.12 16.60
CA GLN A 456 3.63 -1.79 16.41
C GLN A 456 2.89 -2.85 15.59
N ARG A 457 3.54 -3.46 14.58
CA ARG A 457 2.93 -4.51 13.75
C ARG A 457 2.86 -5.85 14.47
N VAL A 458 3.84 -6.19 15.29
CA VAL A 458 3.81 -7.39 16.16
C VAL A 458 2.71 -7.26 17.22
N VAL A 459 2.73 -6.17 17.98
CA VAL A 459 1.73 -5.86 19.03
C VAL A 459 0.32 -5.70 18.44
N GLY A 460 0.23 -5.14 17.23
CA GLY A 460 -1.03 -4.89 16.52
C GLY A 460 -1.51 -6.03 15.63
N GLU A 461 -0.91 -7.23 15.72
CA GLU A 461 -1.22 -8.36 14.86
C GLU A 461 -2.74 -8.68 14.91
N LYS A 462 -3.33 -8.97 13.75
CA LYS A 462 -4.77 -9.10 13.55
C LYS A 462 -5.40 -10.18 14.42
N LYS A 463 -4.79 -11.36 14.55
CA LYS A 463 -5.36 -12.45 15.36
C LYS A 463 -5.22 -12.14 16.85
N LEU A 464 -4.06 -11.68 17.31
CA LEU A 464 -3.87 -11.22 18.71
C LEU A 464 -4.89 -10.14 19.10
N ARG A 465 -5.14 -9.17 18.21
CA ARG A 465 -6.15 -8.13 18.44
C ARG A 465 -7.57 -8.69 18.46
N LYS A 466 -7.91 -9.62 17.56
CA LYS A 466 -9.26 -10.21 17.49
C LYS A 466 -9.60 -11.07 18.70
N THR A 467 -8.62 -11.80 19.24
CA THR A 467 -8.79 -12.59 20.47
C THR A 467 -8.69 -11.73 21.74
N LYS A 468 -8.50 -10.40 21.60
CA LYS A 468 -8.31 -9.46 22.72
C LYS A 468 -7.17 -9.89 23.65
N SER A 469 -6.08 -10.39 23.06
CA SER A 469 -4.90 -10.82 23.81
C SER A 469 -4.32 -9.65 24.62
N GLY A 470 -3.98 -9.95 25.87
CA GLY A 470 -3.42 -9.02 26.86
C GLY A 470 -2.01 -8.55 26.53
N ALA A 471 -1.44 -7.73 27.40
CA ALA A 471 -0.09 -7.21 27.24
C ALA A 471 0.97 -8.33 27.30
N ASP A 472 0.75 -9.32 28.15
CA ASP A 472 1.52 -10.54 28.33
C ASP A 472 1.75 -11.31 27.01
N ALA A 473 0.69 -11.61 26.27
CA ALA A 473 0.76 -12.32 25.00
C ALA A 473 1.43 -11.47 23.90
N ARG A 474 1.24 -10.14 23.92
CA ARG A 474 1.89 -9.24 22.97
C ARG A 474 3.38 -9.07 23.25
N LEU A 475 3.78 -9.14 24.51
CA LEU A 475 5.18 -9.24 24.89
C LEU A 475 5.75 -10.58 24.44
N LEU A 476 5.11 -11.70 24.78
CA LEU A 476 5.58 -13.02 24.34
C LEU A 476 5.79 -13.08 22.82
N ALA A 477 4.85 -12.51 22.04
CA ALA A 477 5.01 -12.34 20.59
C ALA A 477 6.30 -11.61 20.17
N LEU A 478 6.62 -10.49 20.82
CA LEU A 478 7.86 -9.74 20.55
C LEU A 478 9.10 -10.53 20.93
N ALA A 479 9.09 -11.22 22.07
CA ALA A 479 10.20 -12.05 22.52
C ALA A 479 10.51 -13.15 21.50
N LEU A 480 9.49 -13.95 21.18
CA LEU A 480 9.59 -15.07 20.23
C LEU A 480 10.05 -14.59 18.85
N ALA A 481 9.53 -13.44 18.37
CA ALA A 481 9.96 -12.87 17.10
C ALA A 481 11.47 -12.54 17.05
N THR A 482 12.14 -12.38 18.19
CA THR A 482 13.58 -12.06 18.25
C THR A 482 14.48 -13.22 18.65
N GLN A 483 13.90 -14.36 19.00
CA GLN A 483 14.56 -15.55 19.55
C GLN A 483 14.33 -16.77 18.65
N VAL A 484 14.51 -16.60 17.34
CA VAL A 484 14.25 -17.65 16.34
C VAL A 484 15.41 -17.82 15.39
N SER A 485 15.61 -19.02 14.86
CA SER A 485 16.58 -19.28 13.80
C SER A 485 16.12 -18.69 12.45
N VAL A 486 16.98 -18.79 11.43
CA VAL A 486 16.65 -18.39 10.05
C VAL A 486 15.48 -19.21 9.50
N ASP A 487 15.38 -20.48 9.92
CA ASP A 487 14.32 -21.45 9.61
C ASP A 487 13.11 -21.35 10.55
N ALA A 488 13.05 -20.28 11.34
CA ALA A 488 11.94 -19.94 12.24
C ALA A 488 11.70 -20.88 13.43
N GLN A 489 12.67 -21.76 13.73
CA GLN A 489 12.67 -22.57 14.94
C GLN A 489 12.99 -21.69 16.15
N LEU A 490 12.40 -21.97 17.31
CA LEU A 490 12.64 -21.23 18.54
C LEU A 490 14.05 -21.56 19.10
N GLY A 491 14.76 -20.52 19.51
CA GLY A 491 16.14 -20.64 20.02
C GLY A 491 17.22 -20.70 18.95
N PRO A 492 18.50 -20.64 19.35
CA PRO A 492 19.62 -20.86 18.43
C PRO A 492 19.55 -22.28 17.90
N GLU A 493 19.66 -22.45 16.57
CA GLU A 493 19.60 -23.76 15.89
C GLU A 493 18.36 -24.63 16.21
N GLY A 494 17.30 -24.06 16.80
CA GLY A 494 16.11 -24.79 17.23
C GLY A 494 16.23 -25.50 18.58
N GLU A 495 17.25 -25.20 19.38
CA GLU A 495 17.46 -25.78 20.71
C GLU A 495 16.39 -25.38 21.75
N GLY A 496 15.52 -24.43 21.42
CA GLY A 496 14.49 -23.90 22.31
C GLY A 496 14.92 -22.67 23.11
N ILE A 497 13.96 -22.10 23.83
CA ILE A 497 14.15 -20.87 24.62
C ILE A 497 13.91 -21.19 26.10
N ASP A 498 14.83 -20.80 26.96
CA ASP A 498 14.69 -20.92 28.41
C ASP A 498 13.46 -20.15 28.94
N LEU A 499 12.62 -20.84 29.70
CA LEU A 499 11.38 -20.30 30.25
C LEU A 499 11.62 -19.19 31.27
N ASP A 500 12.69 -19.25 32.07
CA ASP A 500 12.92 -18.30 33.17
C ASP A 500 13.26 -16.89 32.63
N PRO A 501 14.23 -16.73 31.71
CA PRO A 501 14.45 -15.48 31.00
C PRO A 501 13.22 -15.03 30.21
N LEU A 502 12.49 -15.95 29.58
CA LEU A 502 11.31 -15.63 28.77
C LEU A 502 10.15 -15.09 29.62
N ALA A 503 9.88 -15.70 30.78
CA ALA A 503 8.88 -15.26 31.74
C ALA A 503 9.25 -13.88 32.33
N THR A 504 10.51 -13.73 32.75
CA THR A 504 11.07 -12.44 33.21
C THR A 504 10.90 -11.36 32.15
N TRP A 505 11.15 -11.70 30.88
CA TRP A 505 11.01 -10.79 29.76
C TRP A 505 9.56 -10.34 29.58
N CYS A 506 8.60 -11.26 29.68
CA CYS A 506 7.18 -10.99 29.55
C CYS A 506 6.54 -10.35 30.80
N ALA A 507 7.30 -10.19 31.90
CA ALA A 507 6.81 -9.78 33.22
C ALA A 507 5.65 -10.66 33.72
N VAL A 508 5.81 -11.97 33.56
CA VAL A 508 4.92 -13.01 34.09
C VAL A 508 5.74 -14.00 34.90
N THR A 509 5.06 -14.84 35.67
CA THR A 509 5.69 -15.95 36.37
C THR A 509 5.94 -17.13 35.41
N PRO A 510 6.96 -17.98 35.67
CA PRO A 510 7.18 -19.19 34.87
C PRO A 510 5.94 -20.09 34.79
N ASP A 511 5.15 -20.17 35.87
CA ASP A 511 3.91 -20.96 35.94
C ASP A 511 2.79 -20.44 35.02
N GLU A 512 2.79 -19.15 34.66
CA GLU A 512 1.82 -18.55 33.74
C GLU A 512 2.18 -18.77 32.27
N LEU A 513 3.44 -19.13 31.99
CA LEU A 513 3.98 -19.23 30.65
C LEU A 513 3.36 -20.37 29.81
N PRO A 514 3.07 -21.57 30.34
CA PRO A 514 2.39 -22.62 29.59
C PRO A 514 1.02 -22.18 29.04
N ALA A 515 0.19 -21.55 29.89
CA ALA A 515 -1.11 -21.04 29.47
C ALA A 515 -0.99 -19.93 28.41
N LEU A 516 0.09 -19.16 28.45
CA LEU A 516 0.42 -18.17 27.42
C LEU A 516 0.83 -18.82 26.10
N VAL A 517 1.68 -19.84 26.14
CA VAL A 517 2.11 -20.62 24.97
C VAL A 517 0.90 -21.26 24.30
N ASP A 518 -0.02 -21.86 25.07
CA ASP A 518 -1.27 -22.41 24.55
C ASP A 518 -2.11 -21.35 23.81
N ARG A 519 -2.20 -20.14 24.36
CA ARG A 519 -2.87 -19.00 23.70
C ARG A 519 -2.15 -18.62 22.40
N MET A 520 -0.82 -18.62 22.38
CA MET A 520 -0.03 -18.31 21.18
C MET A 520 -0.23 -19.38 20.09
N THR A 521 -0.25 -20.66 20.44
CA THR A 521 -0.57 -21.77 19.53
C THR A 521 -2.00 -21.66 19.01
N ALA A 522 -2.99 -21.38 19.86
CA ALA A 522 -4.39 -21.20 19.45
C ALA A 522 -4.61 -20.01 18.50
N THR A 523 -3.78 -18.96 18.62
CA THR A 523 -3.80 -17.83 17.66
C THR A 523 -3.02 -18.14 16.38
N GLY A 524 -2.39 -19.31 16.27
CA GLY A 524 -1.51 -19.70 15.18
C GLY A 524 -0.30 -18.79 15.08
N TRP A 525 0.25 -18.39 16.23
CA TRP A 525 1.54 -17.68 16.33
C TRP A 525 2.68 -18.68 16.39
N LEU A 526 2.47 -19.77 17.12
CA LEU A 526 3.38 -20.90 17.24
C LEU A 526 2.82 -22.13 16.53
N GLU A 527 3.72 -22.96 16.03
CA GLU A 527 3.48 -24.30 15.49
C GLU A 527 4.39 -25.28 16.23
N GLU A 528 3.85 -26.47 16.52
CA GLU A 528 4.60 -27.55 17.22
C GLU A 528 5.24 -27.09 18.54
N ALA A 529 4.56 -26.18 19.26
CA ALA A 529 5.07 -25.67 20.52
C ALA A 529 5.02 -26.75 21.61
N GLU A 530 6.16 -27.00 22.24
CA GLU A 530 6.29 -27.94 23.35
C GLU A 530 7.13 -27.32 24.46
N ILE A 531 6.75 -27.60 25.71
CA ILE A 531 7.53 -27.21 26.87
C ILE A 531 8.08 -28.49 27.51
N SER A 532 9.39 -28.67 27.46
CA SER A 532 10.10 -29.78 28.10
C SER A 532 11.37 -29.26 28.76
N ASP A 533 11.73 -29.83 29.92
CA ASP A 533 13.01 -29.56 30.61
C ASP A 533 13.34 -28.08 30.83
N GLY A 534 12.33 -27.23 31.03
CA GLY A 534 12.52 -25.79 31.23
C GLY A 534 12.79 -25.00 29.94
N LEU A 535 12.59 -25.62 28.78
CA LEU A 535 12.73 -25.01 27.45
C LEU A 535 11.39 -25.00 26.72
N LEU A 536 11.15 -23.92 25.96
CA LEU A 536 10.10 -23.84 24.95
C LEU A 536 10.70 -24.11 23.57
N THR A 537 10.30 -25.23 22.95
CA THR A 537 10.64 -25.59 21.57
C THR A 537 9.43 -25.37 20.65
N GLY A 538 9.67 -25.46 19.34
CA GLY A 538 8.66 -25.27 18.30
C GLY A 538 9.12 -24.24 17.27
N SER A 539 8.17 -23.73 16.48
CA SER A 539 8.47 -22.76 15.42
C SER A 539 7.43 -21.65 15.35
N LEU A 540 7.81 -20.53 14.73
CA LEU A 540 6.86 -19.50 14.34
C LEU A 540 6.08 -19.94 13.10
N SER A 541 4.76 -19.71 13.10
CA SER A 541 3.95 -19.98 11.90
C SER A 541 4.35 -19.12 10.70
N GLU A 542 4.15 -19.64 9.49
CA GLU A 542 4.45 -18.95 8.22
C GLU A 542 3.93 -17.50 8.18
N ARG A 543 2.72 -17.31 8.73
CA ARG A 543 2.01 -16.04 8.77
C ARG A 543 2.74 -14.96 9.56
N VAL A 544 3.48 -15.33 10.61
CA VAL A 544 4.17 -14.39 11.49
C VAL A 544 5.68 -14.31 11.22
N LEU A 545 6.21 -15.15 10.32
CA LEU A 545 7.61 -15.08 9.87
C LEU A 545 8.05 -13.70 9.38
N PRO A 546 7.21 -12.87 8.71
CA PRO A 546 7.62 -11.51 8.35
C PRO A 546 8.01 -10.64 9.54
N PHE A 547 7.62 -11.00 10.76
CA PHE A 547 7.99 -10.29 12.00
C PHE A 547 9.31 -10.79 12.60
N SER A 548 9.81 -11.95 12.17
CA SER A 548 11.00 -12.55 12.76
C SER A 548 12.27 -11.70 12.59
N CYS A 549 13.14 -11.80 13.57
CA CYS A 549 14.47 -11.22 13.66
C CYS A 549 15.44 -12.35 14.01
N PRO A 550 15.94 -13.11 13.00
CA PRO A 550 16.73 -14.30 13.24
C PRO A 550 17.94 -14.12 14.17
N LEU A 551 18.27 -15.18 14.87
CA LEU A 551 19.54 -15.46 15.52
C LEU A 551 20.49 -15.96 14.41
N MET A 552 21.69 -15.37 14.33
CA MET A 552 22.72 -15.70 13.35
C MET A 552 23.95 -16.26 14.05
#